data_AF-A0A3D1CRU3-F1
#
_entry.id   AF-A0A3D1CRU3-F1
#
_cell.length_a   1.000
_cell.length_b   1.000
_cell.length_c   1.000
_cell.angle_alpha   90.00
_cell.angle_beta   90.00
_cell.angle_gamma   90.00
#
_symmetry.space_group_name_H-M   'P 1'
#
loop_
_entity.id
_entity.type
_entity.pdbx_description
1 polymer ?
#
loop_
_entity_poly.entity_id
_entity_poly.type
_entity_poly.pdbx_seq_one_letter_code
_entity_poly.pdbx_strand_id
1 'polypeptide(L)'
;MIPTYKIIVSIVAVALTFGGYGIYVKGILSHKIKPHAFTFLIWTVASFITWGLQVYGGAGVGAWITFVVSAICAFIFFLSIKYGEKHITLLDIIFLLVGFVALFLWLVVKQPVWSIILLVTTDLMGFAPTIRKSWNKPYEEGLFTWELTAIRHGLSIAALQQFNILTLLYPVTWVLANSMFSLFIIIRRKQLKHH
;
A
#
# COMPACT_ATOMS: atom_id res chain seq x y z
N MET A 1 11.88 -15.37 -23.32
CA MET A 1 11.48 -16.41 -22.34
C MET A 1 11.61 -15.80 -20.94
N ILE A 2 10.60 -15.94 -20.08
CA ILE A 2 10.64 -15.37 -18.72
C ILE A 2 11.58 -16.22 -17.88
N PRO A 3 12.60 -15.65 -17.20
CA PRO A 3 13.47 -16.42 -16.32
C PRO A 3 12.68 -17.07 -15.18
N THR A 4 12.85 -18.38 -14.98
CA THR A 4 12.13 -19.17 -13.96
C THR A 4 12.21 -18.57 -12.57
N TYR A 5 13.36 -17.99 -12.20
CA TYR A 5 13.53 -17.36 -10.88
C TYR A 5 12.55 -16.20 -10.66
N LYS A 6 12.18 -15.41 -11.68
CA LYS A 6 11.24 -14.29 -11.54
C LYS A 6 9.83 -14.79 -11.20
N ILE A 7 9.45 -15.95 -11.74
CA ILE A 7 8.19 -16.62 -11.44
C ILE A 7 8.19 -17.10 -9.98
N ILE A 8 9.26 -17.79 -9.55
CA ILE A 8 9.40 -18.26 -8.17
C ILE A 8 9.35 -17.09 -7.19
N VAL A 9 10.11 -16.02 -7.45
CA VAL A 9 10.12 -14.81 -6.61
C VAL A 9 8.72 -14.18 -6.53
N SER A 10 7.99 -14.12 -7.64
CA SER A 10 6.60 -13.60 -7.65
C SER A 10 5.66 -14.47 -6.82
N ILE A 11 5.74 -15.80 -6.95
CA ILE A 11 4.93 -16.74 -6.16
C ILE A 11 5.22 -16.58 -4.67
N VAL A 12 6.49 -16.51 -4.28
CA VAL A 12 6.90 -16.29 -2.89
C VAL A 12 6.35 -14.95 -2.37
N ALA A 13 6.51 -13.86 -3.14
CA ALA A 13 6.00 -12.55 -2.76
C ALA A 13 4.47 -12.50 -2.62
N VAL A 14 3.74 -13.22 -3.47
CA VAL A 14 2.27 -13.38 -3.38
C VAL A 14 1.91 -14.18 -2.12
N ALA A 15 2.59 -15.29 -1.84
CA ALA A 15 2.36 -16.09 -0.64
C ALA A 15 2.62 -15.27 0.65
N LEU A 16 3.70 -14.49 0.69
CA LEU A 16 3.99 -13.56 1.79
C LEU A 16 2.90 -12.49 1.92
N THR A 17 2.37 -12.00 0.80
CA THR A 17 1.25 -11.04 0.79
C THR A 17 0.03 -11.62 1.49
N PHE A 18 -0.38 -12.85 1.15
CA PHE A 18 -1.50 -13.52 1.83
C PHE A 18 -1.22 -13.78 3.31
N GLY A 19 0.00 -14.22 3.67
CA GLY A 19 0.37 -14.43 5.08
C GLY A 19 0.28 -13.15 5.91
N GLY A 20 0.85 -12.04 5.41
CA GLY A 20 0.83 -10.74 6.09
C GLY A 20 -0.56 -10.16 6.28
N TYR A 21 -1.36 -10.16 5.20
CA TYR A 21 -2.72 -9.65 5.26
C TYR A 21 -3.65 -10.60 6.02
N GLY A 22 -3.39 -11.90 6.06
CA GLY A 22 -4.13 -12.84 6.91
C GLY A 22 -4.03 -12.48 8.40
N ILE A 23 -2.82 -12.11 8.86
CA ILE A 23 -2.62 -11.61 10.23
C ILE A 23 -3.35 -10.27 10.43
N TYR A 24 -3.26 -9.36 9.46
CA TYR A 24 -3.95 -8.06 9.51
C TYR A 24 -5.46 -8.22 9.62
N VAL A 25 -6.06 -9.07 8.78
CA VAL A 25 -7.49 -9.39 8.78
C VAL A 25 -7.91 -10.04 10.09
N LYS A 26 -7.13 -10.98 10.63
CA LYS A 26 -7.40 -11.55 11.97
C LYS A 26 -7.39 -10.46 13.06
N GLY A 27 -6.48 -9.48 12.96
CA GLY A 27 -6.45 -8.31 13.82
C GLY A 27 -7.70 -7.44 13.70
N ILE A 28 -8.21 -7.25 12.49
CA ILE A 28 -9.47 -6.51 12.22
C ILE A 28 -10.66 -7.22 12.85
N LEU A 29 -10.81 -8.52 12.58
CA LEU A 29 -11.95 -9.32 13.06
C LEU A 29 -11.96 -9.47 14.59
N SER A 30 -10.79 -9.35 15.24
CA SER A 30 -10.66 -9.33 16.70
C SER A 30 -10.69 -7.92 17.31
N HIS A 31 -11.04 -6.89 16.53
CA HIS A 31 -11.12 -5.48 16.94
C HIS A 31 -9.80 -4.85 17.43
N LYS A 32 -8.66 -5.54 17.26
CA LYS A 32 -7.34 -5.06 17.64
C LYS A 32 -6.79 -4.04 16.63
N ILE A 33 -7.11 -4.22 15.35
CA ILE A 33 -6.71 -3.35 14.26
C ILE A 33 -7.96 -2.65 13.73
N LYS A 34 -7.93 -1.32 13.70
CA LYS A 34 -9.02 -0.48 13.17
C LYS A 34 -8.54 0.24 11.92
N PRO A 35 -8.78 -0.31 10.72
CA PRO A 35 -8.36 0.30 9.46
C PRO A 35 -9.21 1.53 9.13
N HIS A 36 -8.61 2.52 8.46
CA HIS A 36 -9.34 3.70 8.01
C HIS A 36 -9.96 3.47 6.62
N ALA A 37 -11.30 3.46 6.53
CA ALA A 37 -11.99 3.00 5.32
C ALA A 37 -11.59 3.78 4.07
N PHE A 38 -11.55 5.10 4.16
CA PHE A 38 -11.21 5.94 3.02
C PHE A 38 -9.77 5.72 2.50
N THR A 39 -8.82 5.40 3.37
CA THR A 39 -7.45 5.07 2.97
C THR A 39 -7.43 3.80 2.12
N PHE A 40 -8.14 2.75 2.56
CA PHE A 40 -8.24 1.51 1.80
C PHE A 40 -9.01 1.67 0.50
N LEU A 41 -10.01 2.57 0.44
CA LEU A 41 -10.70 2.89 -0.80
C LEU A 41 -9.76 3.56 -1.82
N ILE A 42 -9.00 4.57 -1.39
CA ILE A 42 -8.01 5.23 -2.26
C ILE A 42 -6.99 4.21 -2.76
N TRP A 43 -6.38 3.44 -1.87
CA TRP A 43 -5.40 2.42 -2.26
C TRP A 43 -6.00 1.38 -3.19
N THR A 44 -7.27 0.98 -2.99
CA THR A 44 -7.95 0.04 -3.91
C THR A 44 -7.95 0.60 -5.32
N VAL A 45 -8.50 1.80 -5.52
CA VAL A 45 -8.66 2.36 -6.86
C VAL A 45 -7.30 2.70 -7.47
N ALA A 46 -6.41 3.35 -6.73
CA ALA A 46 -5.09 3.74 -7.21
C ALA A 46 -4.22 2.54 -7.58
N SER A 47 -4.21 1.47 -6.77
CA SER A 47 -3.42 0.28 -7.05
C SER A 47 -3.96 -0.55 -8.23
N PHE A 48 -5.28 -0.59 -8.46
CA PHE A 48 -5.84 -1.21 -9.68
C PHE A 48 -5.40 -0.48 -10.95
N ILE A 49 -5.45 0.85 -10.95
CA ILE A 49 -4.99 1.65 -12.09
C ILE A 49 -3.48 1.48 -12.27
N THR A 50 -2.72 1.51 -11.18
CA THR A 50 -1.28 1.31 -11.21
C THR A 50 -0.90 -0.07 -11.72
N TRP A 51 -1.63 -1.12 -11.35
CA TRP A 51 -1.46 -2.45 -11.94
C TRP A 51 -1.68 -2.42 -13.45
N GLY A 52 -2.71 -1.72 -13.94
CA GLY A 52 -2.91 -1.51 -15.38
C GLY A 52 -1.73 -0.82 -16.06
N LEU A 53 -1.17 0.23 -15.44
CA LEU A 53 0.03 0.91 -15.95
C LEU A 53 1.28 0.02 -15.90
N GLN A 54 1.42 -0.82 -14.89
CA GLN A 54 2.52 -1.80 -14.82
C GLN A 54 2.40 -2.86 -15.92
N VAL A 55 1.19 -3.35 -16.19
CA VAL A 55 0.92 -4.27 -17.30
C VAL A 55 1.27 -3.59 -18.63
N TYR A 56 0.80 -2.36 -18.84
CA TYR A 56 1.13 -1.54 -20.01
C TYR A 56 2.66 -1.33 -20.16
N GLY A 57 3.36 -1.09 -19.05
CA GLY A 57 4.81 -0.95 -19.00
C GLY A 57 5.61 -2.26 -19.11
N GLY A 58 4.95 -3.41 -19.28
CA GLY A 58 5.63 -4.69 -19.45
C GLY A 58 6.20 -5.29 -18.16
N ALA A 59 5.60 -5.02 -17.00
CA ALA A 59 6.06 -5.56 -15.71
C ALA A 59 6.05 -7.10 -15.64
N GLY A 60 5.12 -7.74 -16.38
CA GLY A 60 4.97 -9.20 -16.39
C GLY A 60 4.62 -9.77 -15.02
N VAL A 61 5.29 -10.85 -14.61
CA VAL A 61 5.01 -11.53 -13.33
C VAL A 61 5.25 -10.64 -12.09
N GLY A 62 6.11 -9.62 -12.19
CA GLY A 62 6.32 -8.66 -11.10
C GLY A 62 5.07 -7.83 -10.75
N ALA A 63 4.10 -7.69 -11.66
CA ALA A 63 2.85 -6.98 -11.42
C ALA A 63 1.80 -7.82 -10.65
N TRP A 64 2.00 -9.13 -10.48
CA TRP A 64 1.06 -10.00 -9.77
C TRP A 64 0.84 -9.53 -8.33
N ILE A 65 1.90 -9.02 -7.70
CA ILE A 65 1.84 -8.54 -6.32
C ILE A 65 0.93 -7.32 -6.22
N THR A 66 1.05 -6.36 -7.15
CA THR A 66 0.19 -5.17 -7.19
C THR A 66 -1.29 -5.53 -7.37
N PHE A 67 -1.58 -6.50 -8.26
CA PHE A 67 -2.95 -7.00 -8.45
C PHE A 67 -3.53 -7.69 -7.21
N VAL A 68 -2.74 -8.55 -6.57
CA VAL A 68 -3.17 -9.24 -5.35
C VAL A 68 -3.40 -8.22 -4.22
N VAL A 69 -2.54 -7.21 -4.10
CA VAL A 69 -2.72 -6.11 -3.14
C VAL A 69 -3.99 -5.33 -3.42
N SER A 70 -4.26 -4.95 -4.67
CA SER A 70 -5.44 -4.16 -5.00
C SER A 70 -6.73 -4.90 -4.63
N ALA A 71 -6.79 -6.21 -4.88
CA ALA A 71 -7.90 -7.06 -4.46
C ALA A 71 -8.03 -7.15 -2.92
N ILE A 72 -6.92 -7.31 -2.20
CA ILE A 72 -6.93 -7.36 -0.73
C ILE A 72 -7.31 -6.02 -0.12
N CYS A 73 -6.83 -4.90 -0.67
CA CYS A 73 -7.23 -3.56 -0.26
C CYS A 73 -8.74 -3.35 -0.43
N ALA A 74 -9.32 -3.82 -1.53
CA ALA A 74 -10.76 -3.78 -1.74
C ALA A 74 -11.51 -4.57 -0.66
N PHE A 75 -11.03 -5.77 -0.34
CA PHE A 75 -11.60 -6.59 0.73
C PHE A 75 -11.51 -5.91 2.10
N ILE A 76 -10.36 -5.33 2.44
CA ILE A 76 -10.18 -4.61 3.71
C ILE A 76 -11.03 -3.35 3.76
N PHE A 77 -11.22 -2.66 2.64
CA PHE A 77 -12.16 -1.54 2.57
C PHE A 77 -13.56 -1.98 3.01
N PHE A 78 -14.11 -3.06 2.46
CA PHE A 78 -15.43 -3.55 2.89
C PHE A 78 -15.46 -3.95 4.37
N LEU A 79 -14.41 -4.60 4.89
CA LEU A 79 -14.31 -4.90 6.31
C LEU A 79 -14.27 -3.64 7.18
N SER A 80 -13.55 -2.60 6.74
CA SER A 80 -13.36 -1.36 7.48
C SER A 80 -14.67 -0.56 7.63
N ILE A 81 -15.64 -0.73 6.74
CA ILE A 81 -16.97 -0.12 6.89
C ILE A 81 -17.60 -0.58 8.21
N LYS A 82 -17.46 -1.85 8.56
CA LYS A 82 -18.00 -2.42 9.82
C LYS A 82 -17.02 -2.31 10.99
N TYR A 83 -15.76 -2.68 10.79
CA TYR A 83 -14.76 -2.86 11.85
C TYR A 83 -13.69 -1.77 11.94
N GLY A 84 -13.73 -0.77 11.05
CA GLY A 84 -12.72 0.27 10.92
C GLY A 84 -12.81 1.38 11.97
N GLU A 85 -11.86 2.32 11.87
CA GLU A 85 -11.81 3.54 12.66
C GLU A 85 -13.08 4.38 12.40
N LYS A 86 -13.69 4.86 13.49
CA LYS A 86 -14.90 5.69 13.45
C LYS A 86 -14.59 7.15 13.73
N HIS A 87 -13.45 7.44 14.34
CA HIS A 87 -13.01 8.80 14.60
C HIS A 87 -12.28 9.37 13.38
N ILE A 88 -13.05 9.99 12.48
CA ILE A 88 -12.54 10.67 11.28
C ILE A 88 -12.46 12.15 11.57
N THR A 89 -11.27 12.73 11.42
CA THR A 89 -11.04 14.15 11.67
C THR A 89 -11.05 14.96 10.38
N LEU A 90 -11.19 16.28 10.50
CA LEU A 90 -11.18 17.19 9.35
C LEU A 90 -9.90 17.06 8.52
N LEU A 91 -8.73 16.87 9.16
CA LEU A 91 -7.47 16.66 8.45
C LEU A 91 -7.50 15.38 7.61
N ASP A 92 -8.07 14.30 8.13
CA ASP A 92 -8.20 13.06 7.36
C ASP A 92 -9.07 13.30 6.12
N ILE A 93 -10.20 14.00 6.27
CA ILE A 93 -11.09 14.35 5.16
C ILE A 93 -10.37 15.18 4.11
N ILE A 94 -9.58 16.19 4.51
CA ILE A 94 -8.82 17.02 3.57
C ILE A 94 -7.83 16.17 2.78
N PHE A 95 -7.02 15.33 3.43
CA PHE A 95 -6.08 14.45 2.73
C PHE A 95 -6.78 13.50 1.76
N LEU A 96 -7.96 13.01 2.13
CA LEU A 96 -8.74 12.13 1.28
C LEU A 96 -9.32 12.86 0.08
N LEU A 97 -9.88 14.06 0.26
CA LEU A 97 -10.40 14.87 -0.83
C LEU A 97 -9.29 15.22 -1.82
N VAL A 98 -8.13 15.65 -1.31
CA VAL A 98 -6.98 15.94 -2.18
C VAL A 98 -6.49 14.65 -2.88
N GLY A 99 -6.48 13.52 -2.18
CA GLY A 99 -6.19 12.21 -2.77
C GLY A 99 -7.18 11.81 -3.87
N PHE A 100 -8.48 12.02 -3.68
CA PHE A 100 -9.50 11.76 -4.71
C PHE A 100 -9.37 12.70 -5.90
N VAL A 101 -9.10 13.99 -5.68
CA VAL A 101 -8.83 14.93 -6.77
C VAL A 101 -7.61 14.48 -7.56
N ALA A 102 -6.50 14.18 -6.87
CA ALA A 102 -5.27 13.69 -7.49
C ALA A 102 -5.48 12.36 -8.24
N LEU A 103 -6.32 11.48 -7.70
CA LEU A 103 -6.78 10.27 -8.37
C LEU A 103 -7.46 10.66 -9.68
N PHE A 104 -8.57 11.39 -9.68
CA PHE A 104 -9.30 11.67 -10.92
C PHE A 104 -8.52 12.53 -11.94
N LEU A 105 -7.51 13.28 -11.51
CA LEU A 105 -6.61 14.00 -12.44
C LEU A 105 -5.88 13.07 -13.42
N TRP A 106 -5.68 11.78 -13.10
CA TRP A 106 -5.04 10.84 -14.04
C TRP A 106 -5.83 10.69 -15.36
N LEU A 107 -7.16 10.85 -15.32
CA LEU A 107 -8.05 10.76 -16.49
C LEU A 107 -7.80 11.89 -17.49
N VAL A 108 -7.36 13.05 -17.00
CA VAL A 108 -7.11 14.24 -17.82
C VAL A 108 -5.72 14.20 -18.44
N VAL A 109 -4.75 13.65 -17.71
CA VAL A 109 -3.32 13.78 -18.01
C VAL A 109 -2.86 12.97 -19.23
N LYS A 110 -3.63 11.98 -19.71
CA LYS A 110 -3.44 11.24 -20.98
C LYS A 110 -1.99 10.83 -21.34
N GLN A 111 -1.11 10.73 -20.34
CA GLN A 111 0.30 10.43 -20.47
C GLN A 111 0.68 9.41 -19.37
N PRO A 112 1.04 8.16 -19.71
CA PRO A 112 1.20 7.09 -18.74
C PRO A 112 2.16 7.40 -17.59
N VAL A 113 3.26 8.13 -17.87
CA VAL A 113 4.28 8.50 -16.89
C VAL A 113 3.72 9.46 -15.84
N TRP A 114 3.01 10.50 -16.29
CA TRP A 114 2.39 11.45 -15.37
C TRP A 114 1.23 10.83 -14.61
N SER A 115 0.46 9.91 -15.24
CA SER A 115 -0.57 9.14 -14.56
C SER A 115 0.00 8.32 -13.40
N ILE A 116 1.10 7.58 -13.59
CA ILE A 116 1.68 6.80 -12.48
C ILE A 116 2.25 7.69 -11.37
N ILE A 117 2.83 8.84 -11.70
CA ILE A 117 3.32 9.80 -10.71
C ILE A 117 2.15 10.29 -9.84
N LEU A 118 1.04 10.71 -10.45
CA LEU A 118 -0.16 11.17 -9.73
C LEU A 118 -0.75 10.07 -8.84
N LEU A 119 -0.82 8.84 -9.32
CA LEU A 119 -1.33 7.70 -8.55
C LEU A 119 -0.45 7.40 -7.34
N VAL A 120 0.87 7.38 -7.51
CA VAL A 120 1.81 7.15 -6.41
C VAL A 120 1.77 8.30 -5.41
N THR A 121 1.65 9.55 -5.86
CA THR A 121 1.42 10.69 -4.96
C THR A 121 0.12 10.53 -4.18
N THR A 122 -0.96 10.12 -4.85
CA THR A 122 -2.26 9.86 -4.22
C THR A 122 -2.15 8.80 -3.12
N ASP A 123 -1.42 7.71 -3.37
CA ASP A 123 -1.18 6.66 -2.36
C ASP A 123 -0.43 7.18 -1.14
N LEU A 124 0.59 8.02 -1.35
CA LEU A 124 1.35 8.66 -0.26
C LEU A 124 0.46 9.62 0.55
N MET A 125 -0.45 10.36 -0.09
CA MET A 125 -1.41 11.21 0.61
C MET A 125 -2.40 10.37 1.43
N GLY A 126 -2.86 9.23 0.89
CA GLY A 126 -3.68 8.27 1.62
C GLY A 126 -2.98 7.67 2.85
N PHE A 127 -1.65 7.74 2.90
CA PHE A 127 -0.82 7.27 4.01
C PHE A 127 -0.79 8.25 5.20
N ALA A 128 -1.12 9.53 4.99
CA ALA A 128 -1.02 10.57 6.02
C ALA A 128 -1.90 10.32 7.28
N PRO A 129 -3.18 9.90 7.16
CA PRO A 129 -4.00 9.52 8.32
C PRO A 129 -3.37 8.41 9.15
N THR A 130 -2.76 7.43 8.50
CA THR A 130 -2.06 6.30 9.15
C THR A 130 -0.86 6.80 9.95
N ILE A 131 -0.04 7.71 9.39
CA ILE A 131 1.09 8.32 10.11
C ILE A 131 0.62 9.05 11.37
N ARG A 132 -0.41 9.88 11.23
CA ARG A 132 -0.97 10.63 12.35
C ARG A 132 -1.53 9.72 13.44
N LYS A 133 -2.29 8.68 13.07
CA LYS A 133 -2.82 7.69 14.01
C LYS A 133 -1.68 7.00 14.76
N SER A 134 -0.65 6.56 14.04
CA SER A 134 0.52 5.89 14.61
C SER A 134 1.36 6.75 15.54
N TRP A 135 1.37 8.07 15.34
CA TRP A 135 2.02 8.98 16.29
C TRP A 135 1.37 8.94 17.67
N ASN A 136 0.03 8.91 17.70
CA ASN A 136 -0.76 8.92 18.91
C ASN A 136 -0.90 7.52 19.53
N LYS A 137 -1.02 6.49 18.69
CA LYS A 137 -1.30 5.10 19.11
C LYS A 137 -0.43 4.08 18.35
N PRO A 138 0.90 4.10 18.52
CA PRO A 138 1.84 3.29 17.73
C PRO A 138 1.68 1.78 17.94
N TYR A 139 1.06 1.33 19.03
CA TYR A 139 0.83 -0.08 19.33
C TYR A 139 -0.44 -0.65 18.69
N GLU A 140 -1.33 0.20 18.14
CA GLU A 140 -2.51 -0.23 17.39
C GLU A 140 -2.20 -0.58 15.92
N GLU A 141 -0.94 -0.41 15.48
CA GLU A 141 -0.48 -0.79 14.14
C GLU A 141 0.36 -2.07 14.13
N GLY A 142 0.15 -2.90 13.10
CA GLY A 142 0.90 -4.12 12.87
C GLY A 142 2.28 -3.86 12.24
N LEU A 143 3.30 -3.59 13.05
CA LEU A 143 4.70 -3.37 12.58
C LEU A 143 5.16 -4.46 11.61
N PHE A 144 4.91 -5.73 11.94
CA PHE A 144 5.24 -6.87 11.09
C PHE A 144 4.60 -6.79 9.69
N THR A 145 3.36 -6.29 9.59
CA THR A 145 2.66 -6.14 8.31
C THR A 145 3.35 -5.10 7.43
N TRP A 146 3.85 -4.02 8.02
CA TRP A 146 4.56 -2.95 7.31
C TRP A 146 5.95 -3.41 6.84
N GLU A 147 6.71 -4.09 7.71
CA GLU A 147 8.00 -4.70 7.35
C GLU A 147 7.86 -5.74 6.23
N LEU A 148 6.88 -6.64 6.35
CA LEU A 148 6.61 -7.63 5.31
C LEU A 148 6.17 -6.97 4.00
N THR A 149 5.50 -5.82 4.08
CA THR A 149 5.11 -5.04 2.90
C THR A 149 6.30 -4.41 2.19
N ALA A 150 7.32 -3.95 2.90
CA ALA A 150 8.56 -3.53 2.27
C ALA A 150 9.25 -4.70 1.57
N ILE A 151 9.37 -5.86 2.24
CA ILE A 151 10.04 -7.05 1.69
C ILE A 151 9.34 -7.52 0.41
N ARG A 152 8.01 -7.69 0.43
CA ARG A 152 7.27 -8.22 -0.73
C ARG A 152 7.30 -7.28 -1.95
N HIS A 153 7.35 -5.96 -1.76
CA HIS A 153 7.56 -5.02 -2.88
C HIS A 153 9.01 -5.03 -3.37
N GLY A 154 9.99 -5.27 -2.49
CA GLY A 154 11.37 -5.54 -2.92
C GLY A 154 11.48 -6.77 -3.82
N LEU A 155 10.76 -7.84 -3.48
CA LEU A 155 10.64 -9.04 -4.32
C LEU A 155 9.90 -8.76 -5.63
N SER A 156 8.87 -7.89 -5.61
CA SER A 156 8.19 -7.43 -6.84
C SER A 156 9.17 -6.80 -7.82
N ILE A 157 10.06 -5.92 -7.35
CA ILE A 157 11.10 -5.28 -8.17
C ILE A 157 12.02 -6.33 -8.81
N ALA A 158 12.49 -7.31 -8.03
CA ALA A 158 13.34 -8.39 -8.53
C ALA A 158 12.64 -9.28 -9.59
N ALA A 159 11.31 -9.35 -9.54
CA ALA A 159 10.49 -10.11 -10.46
C ALA A 159 10.02 -9.32 -11.71
N LEU A 160 10.26 -8.00 -11.78
CA LEU A 160 9.87 -7.18 -12.93
C LEU A 160 10.56 -7.68 -14.21
N GLN A 161 9.80 -7.78 -15.29
CA GLN A 161 10.34 -8.17 -16.60
C GLN A 161 10.95 -6.99 -17.36
N GLN A 162 10.40 -5.80 -17.18
CA GLN A 162 10.92 -4.55 -17.74
C GLN A 162 11.17 -3.54 -16.62
N PHE A 163 12.28 -2.82 -16.72
CA PHE A 163 12.68 -1.77 -15.77
C PHE A 163 12.46 -0.41 -16.42
N ASN A 164 11.33 0.22 -16.12
CA ASN A 164 11.00 1.57 -16.55
C ASN A 164 10.15 2.26 -15.47
N ILE A 165 9.84 3.54 -15.66
CA ILE A 165 9.13 4.33 -14.65
C ILE A 165 7.74 3.75 -14.32
N LEU A 166 7.04 3.16 -15.29
CA LEU A 166 5.71 2.58 -15.09
C LEU A 166 5.75 1.30 -14.24
N THR A 167 6.86 0.56 -14.32
CA THR A 167 7.01 -0.70 -13.59
C THR A 167 7.65 -0.50 -12.22
N LEU A 168 8.60 0.43 -12.10
CA LEU A 168 9.42 0.64 -10.91
C LEU A 168 8.82 1.61 -9.90
N LEU A 169 8.18 2.70 -10.35
CA LEU A 169 7.87 3.83 -9.46
C LEU A 169 7.04 3.39 -8.25
N TYR A 170 5.95 2.66 -8.50
CA TYR A 170 5.09 2.15 -7.44
C TYR A 170 5.82 1.23 -6.44
N PRO A 171 6.41 0.08 -6.83
CA PRO A 171 7.01 -0.81 -5.85
C PRO A 171 8.23 -0.19 -5.15
N VAL A 172 9.01 0.68 -5.81
CA VAL A 172 10.11 1.42 -5.16
C VAL A 172 9.56 2.36 -4.09
N THR A 173 8.54 3.15 -4.41
CA THR A 173 7.91 4.04 -3.44
C THR A 173 7.33 3.27 -2.26
N TRP A 174 6.69 2.12 -2.52
CA TRP A 174 6.15 1.28 -1.46
C TRP A 174 7.24 0.67 -0.57
N VAL A 175 8.38 0.20 -1.12
CA VAL A 175 9.53 -0.24 -0.31
C VAL A 175 9.98 0.89 0.63
N LEU A 176 10.20 2.09 0.09
CA LEU A 176 10.70 3.23 0.85
C LEU A 176 9.71 3.69 1.92
N ALA A 177 8.45 3.94 1.53
CA ALA A 177 7.42 4.43 2.44
C ALA A 177 7.18 3.47 3.61
N ASN A 178 7.12 2.16 3.33
CA ASN A 178 6.88 1.15 4.37
C ASN A 178 8.09 0.97 5.28
N SER A 179 9.31 1.01 4.74
CA SER A 179 10.53 0.94 5.54
C SER A 179 10.65 2.15 6.47
N MET A 180 10.41 3.36 5.94
CA MET A 180 10.39 4.59 6.73
C MET A 180 9.30 4.55 7.80
N PHE A 181 8.12 4.02 7.48
CA PHE A 181 7.03 3.94 8.43
C PHE A 181 7.29 2.92 9.55
N SER A 182 7.86 1.76 9.23
CA SER A 182 8.30 0.77 10.22
C SER A 182 9.32 1.38 11.18
N LEU A 183 10.33 2.09 10.66
CA LEU A 183 11.32 2.81 11.46
C LEU A 183 10.65 3.86 12.37
N PHE A 184 9.73 4.63 11.82
CA PHE A 184 8.94 5.61 12.57
C PHE A 184 8.19 4.97 13.76
N ILE A 185 7.50 3.85 13.55
CA ILE A 185 6.79 3.12 14.61
C ILE A 185 7.78 2.63 15.68
N ILE A 186 8.93 2.05 15.28
CA ILE A 186 9.96 1.55 16.20
C ILE A 186 10.47 2.68 17.10
N ILE A 187 10.83 3.82 16.50
CA ILE A 187 11.33 5.00 17.23
C ILE A 187 10.26 5.50 18.20
N ARG A 188 9.01 5.64 17.75
CA ARG A 188 7.91 6.15 18.58
C ARG A 188 7.61 5.23 19.77
N ARG A 189 7.63 3.91 19.57
CA ARG A 189 7.45 2.94 20.65
C ARG A 189 8.57 3.01 21.69
N LYS A 190 9.82 3.23 21.26
CA LYS A 190 10.96 3.42 22.19
C LYS A 190 10.79 4.68 23.04
N GLN A 191 10.41 5.81 22.45
CA GLN A 191 10.19 7.06 23.18
C GLN A 191 9.14 6.93 24.30
N LEU A 192 8.06 6.19 24.04
CA LEU A 192 6.99 5.97 25.01
C LEU A 192 7.32 4.92 26.08
N LYS A 193 8.34 4.07 25.88
CA LYS A 193 8.83 3.15 26.93
C LYS A 193 9.76 3.81 27.94
N HIS A 194 10.30 4.98 27.57
CA HIS A 194 11.19 5.78 28.41
C HIS A 194 10.47 6.90 29.17
N HIS A 195 9.14 6.94 29.09
CA HIS A 195 8.24 7.77 29.91
C HIS A 195 7.39 6.85 30.77
#